data_AF-A0A522LPF3-F1
#
_entry.id   AF-A0A522LPF3-F1
#
_cell.length_a   1.000
_cell.length_b   1.000
_cell.length_c   1.000
_cell.angle_alpha   90.00
_cell.angle_beta   90.00
_cell.angle_gamma   90.00
#
_symmetry.space_group_name_H-M   'P 1'
#
loop_
_entity.id
_entity.type
_entity.pdbx_description
1 polymer ?
#
loop_
_entity_poly.entity_id
_entity_poly.type
_entity_poly.pdbx_seq_one_letter_code
_entity_poly.pdbx_strand_id
1 'polypeptide(L)' 'MTRIDHDTQRAVRRFLGLIAVDYSTAGAILCGSRARGTHHPDSDADVAVLLRCSHAMPH' A
#
# COMPACT_ATOMS: atom_id res chain seq x y z
N MET A 1 18.03 -6.94 1.20
CA MET A 1 16.67 -6.51 1.59
C MET A 1 16.60 -5.01 1.37
N THR A 2 15.83 -4.52 0.40
CA THR A 2 15.61 -3.09 0.20
C THR A 2 14.84 -2.54 1.39
N ARG A 3 15.50 -1.70 2.18
CA ARG A 3 14.87 -1.03 3.34
C ARG A 3 14.02 0.11 2.78
N ILE A 4 12.70 0.03 3.00
CA ILE A 4 11.79 1.11 2.63
C ILE A 4 12.13 2.32 3.50
N ASP A 5 12.19 3.49 2.88
CA ASP A 5 12.38 4.75 3.59
C ASP A 5 11.27 4.97 4.64
N HIS A 6 11.64 5.58 5.76
CA HIS A 6 10.77 5.70 6.92
C HIS A 6 9.54 6.57 6.64
N ASP A 7 9.70 7.66 5.88
CA ASP A 7 8.58 8.54 5.54
C ASP A 7 7.62 7.87 4.58
N THR A 8 8.14 7.14 3.59
CA THR A 8 7.33 6.32 2.68
C THR A 8 6.52 5.29 3.48
N GLN A 9 7.16 4.57 4.40
CA GLN A 9 6.49 3.58 5.24
C GLN A 9 5.39 4.20 6.12
N ARG A 10 5.65 5.38 6.69
CA ARG A 10 4.66 6.11 7.51
C ARG A 10 3.48 6.58 6.68
N ALA A 11 3.72 7.14 5.51
CA ALA A 11 2.69 7.62 4.61
C ALA A 11 1.77 6.47 4.16
N VAL A 12 2.34 5.34 3.72
CA VAL A 12 1.57 4.15 3.31
C VAL A 12 0.75 3.61 4.47
N ARG A 13 1.32 3.50 5.69
CA ARG A 13 0.58 3.05 6.87
C ARG A 13 -0.57 3.99 7.21
N ARG A 14 -0.37 5.31 7.09
CA ARG A 14 -1.44 6.29 7.34
C ARG A 14 -2.55 6.15 6.31
N PHE A 15 -2.20 6.04 5.03
CA PHE A 15 -3.15 5.82 3.94
C PHE A 15 -3.98 4.55 4.17
N LEU A 16 -3.34 3.43 4.50
CA LEU A 16 -4.05 2.17 4.79
C LEU A 16 -5.00 2.29 5.97
N GLY A 17 -4.60 3.00 7.03
CA GLY A 17 -5.46 3.26 8.18
C GLY A 17 -6.71 4.08 7.85
N LEU A 18 -6.62 5.00 6.87
CA LEU A 18 -7.77 5.80 6.43
C LEU A 18 -8.74 4.95 5.60
N ILE A 19 -8.25 4.21 4.62
CA ILE A 19 -9.12 3.42 3.74
C ILE A 19 -9.68 2.15 4.42
N ALA A 20 -9.04 1.66 5.48
CA ALA A 20 -9.50 0.49 6.22
C ALA A 20 -10.83 0.72 6.96
N VAL A 21 -11.25 1.98 7.12
CA VAL A 21 -12.57 2.32 7.68
C VAL A 21 -13.69 1.93 6.72
N ASP A 22 -13.48 2.14 5.43
CA ASP A 22 -14.51 1.94 4.39
C ASP A 22 -14.34 0.63 3.62
N TYR A 23 -13.10 0.11 3.57
CA TYR A 23 -12.76 -1.09 2.80
C TYR A 23 -12.11 -2.15 3.69
N SER A 24 -12.59 -3.40 3.58
CA SER A 24 -11.97 -4.54 4.24
C SER A 24 -10.62 -4.87 3.57
N THR A 25 -9.55 -4.24 4.00
CA THR A 25 -8.20 -4.45 3.44
C THR A 25 -7.60 -5.80 3.88
N ALA A 26 -6.95 -6.50 2.96
CA ALA A 26 -6.20 -7.73 3.21
C ALA A 26 -4.69 -7.46 3.38
N GLY A 27 -4.19 -6.40 2.75
CA GLY A 27 -2.79 -6.01 2.76
C GLY A 27 -2.48 -4.97 1.69
N ALA A 28 -1.22 -4.62 1.56
CA ALA A 28 -0.75 -3.68 0.55
C ALA A 28 0.67 -3.99 0.10
N ILE A 29 0.96 -3.62 -1.14
CA ILE A 29 2.26 -3.82 -1.78
C ILE A 29 2.75 -2.46 -2.25
N LEU A 30 3.94 -2.05 -1.80
CA LEU A 30 4.62 -0.88 -2.33
C LEU A 30 5.25 -1.25 -3.67
N CYS A 31 4.99 -0.42 -4.68
CA CYS A 31 5.44 -0.61 -6.05
C CYS A 31 6.42 0.52 -6.46
N GLY A 32 6.97 0.39 -7.66
CA GLY A 32 7.75 1.48 -8.27
C GLY A 32 9.15 1.69 -7.68
N SER A 33 9.67 2.90 -7.91
CA SER A 33 11.05 3.29 -7.56
C SER A 33 11.28 3.30 -6.04
N ARG A 34 10.26 3.66 -5.26
CA ARG A 34 10.28 3.65 -3.78
C ARG A 34 10.43 2.23 -3.21
N ALA A 35 9.80 1.23 -3.84
CA ALA A 35 9.98 -0.18 -3.47
C ALA A 35 11.38 -0.72 -3.79
N ARG A 36 11.95 -0.27 -4.91
CA ARG A 36 13.29 -0.69 -5.37
C ARG A 36 14.44 0.09 -4.74
N GLY A 37 14.17 1.18 -4.02
CA GLY A 37 15.19 2.05 -3.44
C GLY A 37 15.94 2.91 -4.46
N THR A 38 15.41 3.07 -5.68
CA THR A 38 16.01 3.86 -6.76
C THR A 38 15.21 5.15 -7.01
N HIS A 39 14.58 5.69 -5.97
CA HIS A 39 13.69 6.85 -6.07
C HIS A 39 14.45 8.17 -5.93
N HIS A 40 13.95 9.22 -6.59
CA HIS A 40 14.35 10.61 -6.33
C HIS A 40 13.50 11.15 -5.16
N PRO A 41 13.94 12.20 -4.43
CA PRO A 41 13.14 12.83 -3.38
C PRO A 41 11.71 13.17 -3.80
N ASP A 42 11.53 13.64 -5.04
CA ASP A 42 10.24 14.03 -5.62
C ASP A 42 9.44 12.87 -6.23
N SER A 43 9.92 11.63 -6.13
CA SER A 43 9.19 10.48 -6.64
C SER A 43 7.98 10.16 -5.78
N ASP A 44 6.82 10.02 -6.43
CA ASP A 44 5.60 9.50 -5.83
C ASP A 44 5.75 8.05 -5.35
N ALA A 45 4.82 7.63 -4.49
CA ALA A 45 4.73 6.27 -4.00
C ALA A 45 3.51 5.56 -4.59
N ASP A 46 3.76 4.53 -5.41
CA ASP A 46 2.71 3.67 -5.95
C ASP A 46 2.38 2.55 -4.97
N VAL A 47 1.10 2.38 -4.60
CA VAL A 47 0.66 1.35 -3.66
C VAL A 47 -0.48 0.54 -4.26
N ALA A 48 -0.27 -0.77 -4.41
CA ALA A 48 -1.36 -1.70 -4.70
C ALA A 48 -2.01 -2.16 -3.39
N VAL A 49 -3.32 -1.94 -3.25
CA VAL A 49 -4.09 -2.37 -2.07
C VAL A 49 -4.87 -3.63 -2.41
N LEU A 50 -4.74 -4.65 -1.57
CA LEU A 50 -5.53 -5.88 -1.67
C LEU A 50 -6.77 -5.73 -0.79
N LEU A 51 -7.95 -5.89 -1.37
CA LEU A 51 -9.23 -5.87 -0.65
C LEU A 51 -9.76 -7.30 -0.49
N ARG A 52 -10.34 -7.59 0.67
CA ARG A 52 -11.14 -8.79 0.88
C ARG A 52 -12.51 -8.55 0.28
N CYS A 53 -12.80 -9.20 -0.84
CA CYS A 53 -14.17 -9.30 -1.31
C CYS A 53 -14.88 -10.42 -0.56
N SER A 54 -15.99 -10.12 0.10
CA SER A 54 -16.99 -11.13 0.45
C SER A 54 -17.84 -11.41 -0.78
N HIS A 55 -17.28 -12.12 -1.77
CA HIS A 55 -18.11 -12.68 -2.84
C HIS A 55 -18.82 -13.91 -2.26
N ALA A 56 -19.94 -13.69 -1.57
CA ALA A 56 -20.91 -14.75 -1.33
C ALA A 56 -21.56 -15.05 -2.68
N MET A 57 -21.03 -16.04 -3.41
CA MET A 57 -21.70 -16.57 -4.60
C MET A 57 -22.96 -17.27 -4.07
N PRO A 58 -24.19 -16.83 -4.40
CA PRO A 58 -25.34 -17.69 -4.20
C PRO A 58 -25.19 -18.85 -5.19
N HIS A 59 -25.25 -20.08 -4.67
CA HIS A 59 -25.38 -21.31 -5.44
C HIS A 59 -26.68 -21.34 -6.23
#